data_AF-A0A956ABN8-F1
#
_entry.id   AF-A0A956ABN8-F1
#
_cell.length_a   1.000
_cell.length_b   1.000
_cell.length_c   1.000
_cell.angle_alpha   90.00
_cell.angle_beta   90.00
_cell.angle_gamma   90.00
#
_symmetry.space_group_name_H-M   'P 1'
#
loop_
_entity.id
_entity.type
_entity.pdbx_description
1 polymer ?
#
loop_
_entity_poly.entity_id
_entity_poly.type
_entity_poly.pdbx_seq_one_letter_code
_entity_poly.pdbx_strand_id
1 'polypeptide(L)'
;MMIRWMPIIAAVATLLVGVDAAASKPIRWRFDGCVVDGLLISVRGHRMTPMRTSRQGAPFDAKRYEGKRLTVSGHLLPGDYFVVDAATAKLVGACDLLKEKRFRSGLAWAHRSVARALLSSGKLAAAMVQIQRAVTLLPTVYAFYLVRAQIEARAGHPKKAAADIERCLARAKDDTERNWCRKALSK
;
A
#
# COMPACT_ATOMS: atom_id res chain seq x y z
N MET A 1 62.07 59.88 -3.33
CA MET A 1 60.97 60.00 -2.34
C MET A 1 60.06 58.79 -2.54
N MET A 2 60.12 57.81 -1.64
CA MET A 2 59.54 56.46 -1.83
C MET A 2 58.04 56.45 -1.49
N ILE A 3 57.21 55.99 -2.44
CA ILE A 3 55.77 55.78 -2.22
C ILE A 3 55.58 54.34 -1.76
N ARG A 4 55.26 54.14 -0.47
CA ARG A 4 54.91 52.84 0.12
C ARG A 4 53.49 52.45 -0.29
N TRP A 5 53.37 51.42 -1.11
CA TRP A 5 52.11 50.71 -1.34
C TRP A 5 51.87 49.73 -0.18
N MET A 6 50.76 49.90 0.56
CA MET A 6 50.27 48.92 1.53
C MET A 6 49.10 48.15 0.88
N PRO A 7 49.15 46.81 0.77
CA PRO A 7 48.01 46.04 0.32
C PRO A 7 46.99 45.89 1.44
N ILE A 8 45.75 46.33 1.19
CA ILE A 8 44.59 46.10 2.06
C ILE A 8 44.16 44.64 1.85
N ILE A 9 44.49 43.78 2.82
CA ILE A 9 43.95 42.41 2.87
C ILE A 9 42.54 42.51 3.45
N ALA A 10 41.53 42.44 2.58
CA ALA A 10 40.13 42.31 3.00
C ALA A 10 39.88 40.88 3.49
N ALA A 11 39.75 40.70 4.80
CA ALA A 11 39.33 39.44 5.40
C ALA A 11 37.85 39.19 5.09
N VAL A 12 37.57 38.32 4.11
CA VAL A 12 36.22 37.81 3.86
C VAL A 12 35.90 36.78 4.94
N ALA A 13 35.25 37.24 6.02
CA ALA A 13 34.69 36.37 7.04
C ALA A 13 33.54 35.57 6.41
N THR A 14 33.81 34.31 6.05
CA THR A 14 32.79 33.39 5.56
C THR A 14 31.88 33.03 6.74
N LEU A 15 30.69 33.62 6.79
CA LEU A 15 29.63 33.22 7.70
C LEU A 15 29.22 31.79 7.35
N LEU A 16 29.71 30.83 8.12
CA LEU A 16 29.15 29.48 8.19
C LEU A 16 27.74 29.60 8.78
N VAL A 17 26.75 29.83 7.93
CA VAL A 17 25.35 29.62 8.30
C VAL A 17 25.20 28.12 8.47
N GLY A 18 25.24 27.65 9.72
CA GLY A 18 24.87 26.30 10.06
C GLY A 18 23.43 26.09 9.60
N VAL A 19 23.26 25.36 8.50
CA VAL A 19 21.94 24.86 8.13
C VAL A 19 21.65 23.79 9.17
N ASP A 20 20.91 24.14 10.22
CA ASP A 20 20.31 23.15 11.10
C ASP A 20 19.46 22.25 10.20
N ALA A 21 20.00 21.07 9.88
CA ALA A 21 19.22 19.99 9.32
C ALA A 21 18.22 19.60 10.41
N ALA A 22 17.08 20.29 10.44
CA ALA A 22 16.00 20.01 11.36
C ALA A 22 15.46 18.61 11.03
N ALA A 23 16.06 17.60 11.66
CA ALA A 23 15.50 16.26 11.69
C ALA A 23 14.05 16.39 12.18
N SER A 24 13.10 15.82 11.43
CA SER A 24 11.68 15.92 11.74
C SER A 24 11.44 15.50 13.18
N LYS A 25 10.89 16.42 13.98
CA LYS A 25 10.58 16.18 15.40
C LYS A 25 9.57 15.03 15.52
N PRO A 26 9.61 14.24 16.60
CA PRO A 26 8.62 13.21 16.87
C PRO A 26 7.19 13.78 16.80
N ILE A 27 6.29 13.10 16.08
CA ILE A 27 4.90 13.51 15.93
C ILE A 27 4.03 12.63 16.81
N ARG A 28 3.24 13.24 17.70
CA ARG A 28 2.27 12.51 18.49
C ARG A 28 1.19 11.92 17.59
N TRP A 29 0.98 10.62 17.66
CA TRP A 29 0.04 9.92 16.80
C TRP A 29 -0.72 8.82 17.54
N ARG A 30 -1.96 8.59 17.09
CA ARG A 30 -2.81 7.50 17.56
C ARG A 30 -2.92 6.46 16.45
N PHE A 31 -2.39 5.28 16.74
CA PHE A 31 -2.54 4.09 15.92
C PHE A 31 -3.92 3.46 16.11
N ASP A 32 -4.53 3.06 14.99
CA ASP A 32 -5.64 2.12 14.91
C ASP A 32 -5.38 1.18 13.74
N GLY A 33 -5.26 -0.11 14.04
CA GLY A 33 -4.89 -1.11 13.04
C GLY A 33 -4.53 -2.46 13.63
N CYS A 34 -4.01 -3.31 12.75
CA CYS A 34 -3.65 -4.68 13.06
C CYS A 34 -2.19 -4.84 13.44
N VAL A 35 -1.89 -5.87 14.21
CA VAL A 35 -0.53 -6.43 14.26
C VAL A 35 -0.41 -7.60 13.30
N VAL A 36 0.58 -7.51 12.42
CA VAL A 36 0.91 -8.56 11.46
C VAL A 36 2.43 -8.69 11.40
N ASP A 37 2.96 -9.87 11.70
CA ASP A 37 4.39 -10.18 11.77
C ASP A 37 5.16 -9.21 12.72
N GLY A 38 4.54 -8.88 13.85
CA GLY A 38 5.08 -7.91 14.80
C GLY A 38 5.11 -6.44 14.31
N LEU A 39 4.59 -6.15 13.11
CA LEU A 39 4.42 -4.79 12.58
C LEU A 39 3.03 -4.25 12.90
N LEU A 40 2.96 -2.94 13.11
CA LEU A 40 1.69 -2.24 13.28
C LEU A 40 1.21 -1.74 11.91
N ILE A 41 0.18 -2.39 11.36
CA ILE A 41 -0.44 -2.03 10.09
C ILE A 41 -1.73 -1.25 10.37
N SER A 42 -1.70 0.06 10.15
CA SER A 42 -2.89 0.90 10.30
C SER A 42 -3.98 0.49 9.33
N VAL A 43 -5.25 0.67 9.72
CA VAL A 43 -6.40 0.55 8.79
C VAL A 43 -6.30 1.47 7.57
N ARG A 44 -5.54 2.56 7.71
CA ARG A 44 -5.22 3.46 6.59
C ARG A 44 -4.12 2.94 5.68
N GLY A 45 -3.47 1.83 6.01
CA GLY A 45 -2.42 1.18 5.20
C GLY A 45 -0.98 1.57 5.53
N HIS A 46 -0.77 2.42 6.55
CA HIS A 46 0.58 2.75 7.02
C HIS A 46 1.16 1.58 7.81
N ARG A 47 2.42 1.25 7.54
CA ARG A 47 3.17 0.25 8.28
C ARG A 47 4.10 0.98 9.24
N MET A 48 4.14 0.53 10.47
CA MET A 48 4.99 1.09 11.51
C MET A 48 5.75 -0.02 12.19
N THR A 49 7.01 0.26 12.49
CA THR A 49 7.86 -0.62 13.28
C THR A 49 7.76 -0.19 14.74
N PRO A 50 7.05 -0.95 15.60
CA PRO A 50 6.97 -0.61 17.01
C PRO A 50 8.35 -0.76 17.65
N MET A 51 8.79 0.27 18.37
CA MET A 51 10.02 0.18 19.15
C MET A 51 9.78 -0.68 20.39
N ARG A 52 10.72 -1.57 20.71
CA ARG A 52 10.61 -2.48 21.87
C ARG A 52 10.63 -1.75 23.20
N THR A 53 11.25 -0.58 23.26
CA THR A 53 11.40 0.23 24.46
C THR A 53 11.19 1.70 24.11
N SER A 54 10.29 2.36 24.85
CA SER A 54 10.20 3.81 24.85
C SER A 54 11.36 4.40 25.63
N ARG A 55 11.78 5.63 25.31
CA ARG A 55 12.86 6.36 26.01
C ARG A 55 12.56 6.57 27.51
N GLN A 56 11.30 6.37 27.94
CA GLN A 56 10.81 6.57 29.31
C GLN A 56 9.79 5.48 29.77
N GLY A 57 9.56 4.40 29.01
CA GLY A 57 8.37 3.57 29.20
C GLY A 57 8.52 2.07 28.93
N ALA A 58 7.67 1.31 29.61
CA ALA A 58 7.61 -0.14 29.66
C ALA A 58 7.75 -0.83 28.28
N PRO A 59 8.33 -2.04 28.24
CA PRO A 59 8.54 -2.75 26.98
C PRO A 59 7.20 -3.00 26.27
N PHE A 60 7.15 -2.69 24.98
CA PHE A 60 6.01 -3.04 24.12
C PHE A 60 6.41 -4.19 23.22
N ASP A 61 5.79 -5.35 23.46
CA ASP A 61 5.93 -6.53 22.60
C ASP A 61 4.71 -6.66 21.70
N ALA A 62 4.86 -6.19 20.46
CA ALA A 62 3.81 -6.26 19.45
C ALA A 62 3.37 -7.70 19.16
N LYS A 63 4.27 -8.69 19.27
CA LYS A 63 3.95 -10.10 18.96
C LYS A 63 2.86 -10.67 19.87
N ARG A 64 2.66 -10.13 21.07
CA ARG A 64 1.55 -10.51 21.97
C ARG A 64 0.16 -10.22 21.38
N TYR A 65 0.12 -9.33 20.40
CA TYR A 65 -1.09 -8.88 19.72
C TYR A 65 -1.16 -9.36 18.27
N GLU A 66 -0.33 -10.34 17.89
CA GLU A 66 -0.32 -10.92 16.55
C GLU A 66 -1.73 -11.37 16.12
N GLY A 67 -2.14 -10.97 14.91
CA GLY A 67 -3.49 -11.25 14.40
C GLY A 67 -4.63 -10.50 15.10
N LYS A 68 -4.32 -9.51 15.96
CA LYS A 68 -5.31 -8.69 16.65
C LYS A 68 -5.29 -7.24 16.15
N ARG A 69 -6.44 -6.57 16.26
CA ARG A 69 -6.58 -5.13 16.03
C ARG A 69 -6.50 -4.40 17.36
N LEU A 70 -5.70 -3.34 17.43
CA LEU A 70 -5.56 -2.52 18.62
C LEU A 70 -5.57 -1.02 18.29
N THR A 71 -5.95 -0.23 19.29
CA THR A 71 -5.74 1.21 19.32
C THR A 71 -4.70 1.55 20.35
N VAL A 72 -3.70 2.36 19.99
CA VAL A 72 -2.64 2.77 20.92
C VAL A 72 -2.09 4.13 20.53
N SER A 73 -1.70 4.93 21.52
CA SER A 73 -1.06 6.23 21.29
C SER A 73 0.46 6.10 21.38
N GLY A 74 1.16 7.06 20.79
CA GLY A 74 2.60 7.09 20.81
C GLY A 74 3.17 8.23 19.98
N HIS A 75 4.44 8.09 19.63
CA HIS A 75 5.16 9.05 18.81
C HIS A 75 5.70 8.38 17.56
N LEU A 76 5.36 8.93 16.40
CA LEU A 76 5.94 8.53 15.12
C LEU A 76 7.26 9.27 14.94
N LEU A 77 8.30 8.50 14.65
CA LEU A 77 9.64 8.97 14.35
C LEU A 77 9.92 8.81 12.84
N PRO A 78 10.95 9.50 12.32
CA PRO A 78 11.44 9.25 10.96
C PRO A 78 11.76 7.77 10.73
N GLY A 79 11.52 7.26 9.52
CA GLY A 79 11.71 5.85 9.18
C GLY A 79 10.59 4.92 9.66
N ASP A 80 9.38 5.47 9.89
CA ASP A 80 8.18 4.74 10.31
C ASP A 80 8.31 3.99 11.65
N TYR A 81 9.28 4.39 12.49
CA TYR A 81 9.38 3.89 13.85
C TYR A 81 8.32 4.50 14.74
N PHE A 82 7.68 3.68 15.56
CA PHE A 82 6.61 4.11 16.43
C PHE A 82 6.96 3.77 17.88
N VAL A 83 7.17 4.81 18.68
CA VAL A 83 7.36 4.68 20.13
C VAL A 83 5.99 4.56 20.76
N VAL A 84 5.68 3.37 21.27
CA VAL A 84 4.36 3.02 21.79
C VAL A 84 4.23 3.44 23.25
N ASP A 85 3.16 4.16 23.58
CA ASP A 85 2.77 4.39 24.97
C ASP A 85 1.95 3.17 25.44
N ALA A 86 2.64 2.12 25.90
CA ALA A 86 2.06 0.79 26.16
C ALA A 86 0.81 0.82 27.07
N ALA A 87 0.76 1.73 28.05
CA ALA A 87 -0.40 1.90 28.94
C ALA A 87 -1.69 2.32 28.22
N THR A 88 -1.59 2.84 27.00
CA THR A 88 -2.74 3.27 26.19
C THR A 88 -3.24 2.18 25.24
N ALA A 89 -2.56 1.03 25.17
CA ALA A 89 -2.90 -0.04 24.24
C ALA A 89 -4.24 -0.68 24.61
N LYS A 90 -5.19 -0.66 23.68
CA LYS A 90 -6.51 -1.26 23.82
C LYS A 90 -6.75 -2.26 22.70
N LEU A 91 -7.06 -3.50 23.08
CA LEU A 91 -7.48 -4.53 22.14
C LEU A 91 -8.90 -4.22 21.64
N VAL A 92 -9.04 -4.10 20.32
CA VAL A 92 -10.34 -3.88 19.67
C VAL A 92 -10.98 -5.22 19.28
N GLY A 93 -10.18 -6.20 18.86
CA GLY A 93 -10.68 -7.52 18.50
C GLY A 93 -9.74 -8.27 17.55
N ALA A 94 -10.28 -9.21 16.79
CA ALA A 94 -9.54 -9.92 15.74
C ALA A 94 -9.14 -8.97 14.60
N CYS A 95 -7.95 -9.18 14.04
CA CYS A 95 -7.54 -8.47 12.84
C CYS A 95 -8.26 -9.02 11.62
N ASP A 96 -9.03 -8.16 10.95
CA ASP A 96 -9.59 -8.44 9.64
C ASP A 96 -9.34 -7.24 8.72
N LEU A 97 -8.16 -7.22 8.10
CA LEU A 97 -7.78 -6.16 7.17
C LEU A 97 -8.67 -6.14 5.92
N LEU A 98 -9.37 -7.23 5.58
CA LEU A 98 -10.18 -7.30 4.36
C LEU A 98 -11.52 -6.54 4.49
N LYS A 99 -11.99 -6.27 5.72
CA LYS A 99 -13.08 -5.32 5.96
C LYS A 99 -12.75 -3.93 5.45
N GLU A 100 -11.47 -3.56 5.49
CA GLU A 100 -11.01 -2.25 5.06
C GLU A 100 -10.88 -2.21 3.53
N LYS A 101 -11.65 -1.32 2.90
CA LYS A 101 -11.74 -1.20 1.43
C LYS A 101 -10.36 -1.11 0.77
N ARG A 102 -9.40 -0.39 1.37
CA ARG A 102 -8.05 -0.22 0.81
C ARG A 102 -7.32 -1.55 0.64
N PHE A 103 -7.32 -2.39 1.67
CA PHE A 103 -6.64 -3.70 1.61
C PHE A 103 -7.37 -4.65 0.68
N ARG A 104 -8.71 -4.70 0.75
CA ARG A 104 -9.52 -5.48 -0.19
C ARG A 104 -9.24 -5.09 -1.65
N SER A 105 -9.12 -3.78 -1.90
CA SER A 105 -8.83 -3.27 -3.24
C SER A 105 -7.41 -3.62 -3.69
N GLY A 106 -6.40 -3.39 -2.84
CA GLY A 106 -5.01 -3.74 -3.13
C GLY A 106 -4.84 -5.23 -3.44
N LEU A 107 -5.44 -6.10 -2.63
CA LEU A 107 -5.39 -7.55 -2.82
C LEU A 107 -6.10 -7.99 -4.10
N ALA A 108 -7.25 -7.41 -4.43
CA ALA A 108 -7.96 -7.71 -5.67
C ALA A 108 -7.13 -7.37 -6.92
N TRP A 109 -6.48 -6.20 -6.92
CA TRP A 109 -5.59 -5.79 -8.00
C TRP A 109 -4.32 -6.64 -8.07
N ALA A 110 -3.78 -7.09 -6.94
CA ALA A 110 -2.66 -8.04 -6.91
C ALA A 110 -3.05 -9.37 -7.57
N HIS A 111 -4.20 -9.94 -7.21
CA HIS A 111 -4.73 -11.16 -7.83
C HIS A 111 -4.94 -11.00 -9.34
N ARG A 112 -5.49 -9.88 -9.81
CA ARG A 112 -5.61 -9.59 -11.26
C ARG A 112 -4.25 -9.57 -11.94
N SER A 113 -3.24 -8.93 -11.34
CA SER A 113 -1.90 -8.85 -11.92
C SER A 113 -1.25 -10.24 -12.04
N VAL A 114 -1.38 -11.08 -11.01
CA VAL A 114 -0.92 -12.48 -11.06
C VAL A 114 -1.69 -13.27 -12.12
N ALA A 115 -3.02 -13.12 -12.20
CA ALA A 115 -3.83 -13.78 -13.22
C ALA A 115 -3.37 -13.46 -14.64
N ARG A 116 -3.06 -12.19 -14.91
CA ARG A 116 -2.56 -11.73 -16.20
C ARG A 116 -1.18 -12.30 -16.52
N ALA A 117 -0.27 -12.35 -15.55
CA ALA A 117 1.04 -12.97 -15.73
C ALA A 117 0.89 -14.47 -16.07
N LEU A 118 0.04 -15.19 -15.33
CA LEU A 118 -0.24 -16.61 -15.57
C LEU A 118 -0.90 -16.86 -16.93
N LEU A 119 -1.83 -15.98 -17.35
CA LEU A 119 -2.45 -16.03 -18.68
C LEU A 119 -1.39 -15.88 -19.77
N SER A 120 -0.49 -14.91 -19.66
CA SER A 120 0.62 -14.73 -20.61
C SER A 120 1.55 -15.95 -20.67
N SER A 121 1.71 -16.65 -19.56
CA SER A 121 2.46 -17.92 -19.50
C SER A 121 1.65 -19.16 -19.89
N GLY A 122 0.41 -19.01 -20.37
CA GLY A 122 -0.46 -20.13 -20.77
C GLY A 122 -1.00 -20.98 -19.62
N LYS A 123 -0.77 -20.59 -18.36
CA LYS A 123 -1.21 -21.32 -17.16
C LYS A 123 -2.68 -21.01 -16.83
N LEU A 124 -3.59 -21.42 -17.72
CA LEU A 124 -4.99 -20.98 -17.72
C LEU A 124 -5.75 -21.32 -16.43
N ALA A 125 -5.62 -22.54 -15.91
CA ALA A 125 -6.29 -22.96 -14.69
C ALA A 125 -5.84 -22.11 -13.48
N ALA A 126 -4.54 -21.89 -13.33
CA ALA A 126 -4.00 -21.06 -12.26
C ALA A 126 -4.43 -19.59 -12.42
N ALA A 127 -4.44 -19.06 -13.65
CA ALA A 127 -4.93 -17.72 -13.94
C ALA A 127 -6.40 -17.56 -13.53
N MET A 128 -7.23 -18.57 -13.80
CA MET A 128 -8.65 -18.59 -13.44
C MET A 128 -8.86 -18.48 -11.92
N VAL A 129 -8.09 -19.23 -11.12
CA VAL A 129 -8.15 -19.15 -9.66
C VAL A 129 -7.88 -17.73 -9.18
N GLN A 130 -6.85 -17.08 -9.72
CA GLN A 130 -6.45 -15.74 -9.30
C GLN A 130 -7.50 -14.69 -9.72
N ILE A 131 -8.00 -14.74 -10.95
CA ILE A 131 -9.00 -13.75 -11.38
C ILE A 131 -10.33 -13.92 -10.62
N GLN A 132 -10.71 -15.15 -10.27
CA GLN A 132 -11.91 -15.40 -9.47
C GLN A 132 -11.81 -14.79 -8.06
N ARG A 133 -10.62 -14.85 -7.45
CA ARG A 133 -10.35 -14.15 -6.17
C ARG A 133 -10.52 -12.64 -6.31
N ALA A 134 -9.99 -12.05 -7.39
CA ALA A 134 -10.15 -10.62 -7.66
C ALA A 134 -11.63 -10.22 -7.82
N VAL A 135 -12.41 -10.98 -8.60
CA VAL A 135 -13.86 -10.77 -8.78
C VAL A 135 -14.62 -10.92 -7.48
N THR A 136 -14.26 -11.88 -6.64
CA THR A 136 -14.90 -12.09 -5.33
C THR A 136 -14.65 -10.90 -4.39
N LEU A 137 -13.43 -10.35 -4.40
CA LEU A 137 -13.07 -9.23 -3.54
C LEU A 137 -13.72 -7.91 -4.01
N LEU A 138 -13.75 -7.65 -5.32
CA LEU A 138 -14.40 -6.46 -5.89
C LEU A 138 -15.22 -6.82 -7.15
N PRO A 139 -16.50 -7.17 -7.01
CA PRO A 139 -17.32 -7.66 -8.12
C PRO A 139 -17.75 -6.57 -9.11
N THR A 140 -17.49 -5.29 -8.82
CA THR A 140 -17.92 -4.15 -9.64
C THR A 140 -16.85 -3.63 -10.60
N VAL A 141 -15.65 -4.22 -10.61
CA VAL A 141 -14.54 -3.76 -11.46
C VAL A 141 -14.61 -4.43 -12.82
N TYR A 142 -14.93 -3.67 -13.88
CA TYR A 142 -15.05 -4.20 -15.25
C TYR A 142 -13.79 -4.94 -15.72
N ALA A 143 -12.61 -4.41 -15.40
CA ALA A 143 -11.34 -4.93 -15.89
C ALA A 143 -11.02 -6.35 -15.40
N PHE A 144 -11.68 -6.83 -14.34
CA PHE A 144 -11.53 -8.21 -13.88
C PHE A 144 -12.29 -9.19 -14.77
N TYR A 145 -13.48 -8.80 -15.24
CA TYR A 145 -14.25 -9.57 -16.21
C TYR A 145 -13.57 -9.59 -17.57
N LEU A 146 -12.93 -8.48 -17.97
CA LEU A 146 -12.10 -8.44 -19.18
C LEU A 146 -10.99 -9.51 -19.18
N VAL A 147 -10.24 -9.60 -18.08
CA VAL A 147 -9.16 -10.59 -17.94
C VAL A 147 -9.73 -12.02 -17.87
N ARG A 148 -10.85 -12.23 -17.17
CA ARG A 148 -11.48 -13.56 -17.12
C ARG A 148 -11.99 -14.00 -18.49
N ALA A 149 -12.58 -13.08 -19.27
CA ALA A 149 -12.99 -13.36 -20.65
C ALA A 149 -11.80 -13.81 -21.52
N GLN A 150 -10.64 -13.15 -21.40
CA GLN A 150 -9.43 -13.56 -22.11
C GLN A 150 -8.95 -14.95 -21.72
N ILE A 151 -9.03 -15.30 -20.43
CA ILE A 151 -8.68 -16.64 -19.94
C ILE A 151 -9.66 -17.68 -20.51
N GLU A 152 -10.96 -17.43 -20.44
CA GLU A 152 -12.00 -18.32 -20.96
C GLU A 152 -11.88 -18.52 -22.48
N ALA A 153 -11.59 -17.46 -23.23
CA ALA A 153 -11.37 -17.54 -24.68
C ALA A 153 -10.18 -18.45 -25.00
N ARG A 154 -9.04 -18.23 -24.31
CA ARG A 154 -7.83 -19.04 -24.50
C ARG A 154 -7.99 -20.49 -24.00
N ALA A 155 -8.93 -20.73 -23.10
CA ALA A 155 -9.31 -22.06 -22.62
C ALA A 155 -10.31 -22.78 -23.54
N GLY A 156 -10.75 -22.16 -24.64
CA GLY A 156 -11.71 -22.76 -25.56
C GLY A 156 -13.17 -22.66 -25.10
N HIS A 157 -13.49 -21.70 -24.23
CA HIS A 157 -14.84 -21.46 -23.73
C HIS A 157 -15.44 -20.14 -24.24
N PRO A 158 -15.69 -19.99 -25.57
CA PRO A 158 -16.09 -18.71 -26.17
C PRO A 158 -17.43 -18.18 -25.61
N LYS A 159 -18.39 -19.06 -25.27
CA LYS A 159 -19.66 -18.66 -24.66
C LYS A 159 -19.46 -17.99 -23.28
N LYS A 160 -18.54 -18.52 -22.46
CA LYS A 160 -18.22 -17.95 -21.14
C LYS A 160 -17.46 -16.63 -21.30
N ALA A 161 -16.55 -16.55 -22.27
CA ALA A 161 -15.84 -15.33 -22.61
C ALA A 161 -16.80 -14.20 -23.01
N ALA A 162 -17.74 -14.47 -23.92
CA ALA A 162 -18.75 -13.50 -24.33
C ALA A 162 -19.59 -13.00 -23.15
N ALA A 163 -20.05 -13.91 -22.28
CA ALA A 163 -20.80 -13.53 -21.07
C ALA A 163 -19.98 -12.63 -20.12
N ASP A 164 -18.66 -12.82 -20.04
CA ASP A 164 -17.79 -11.94 -19.26
C ASP A 164 -17.53 -10.59 -19.92
N ILE A 165 -17.53 -10.52 -21.25
CA ILE A 165 -17.49 -9.23 -21.94
C ILE A 165 -18.77 -8.43 -21.69
N GLU A 166 -19.94 -9.07 -21.66
CA GLU A 166 -21.19 -8.38 -21.27
C GLU A 166 -21.11 -7.84 -19.84
N ARG A 167 -20.56 -8.63 -18.90
CA ARG A 167 -20.34 -8.18 -17.52
C ARG A 167 -19.31 -7.04 -17.43
N CYS A 168 -18.31 -7.03 -18.31
CA CYS A 168 -17.33 -5.95 -18.45
C CYS A 168 -18.04 -4.66 -18.88
N LEU A 169 -18.82 -4.71 -19.96
CA LEU A 169 -19.55 -3.57 -20.50
C LEU A 169 -20.55 -2.99 -19.49
N ALA A 170 -21.29 -3.86 -18.78
CA ALA A 170 -22.25 -3.46 -17.76
C ALA A 170 -21.62 -2.72 -16.56
N ARG A 171 -20.30 -2.80 -16.37
CA ARG A 171 -19.57 -2.18 -15.26
C ARG A 171 -18.66 -1.04 -15.69
N ALA A 172 -18.48 -0.86 -17.00
CA ALA A 172 -17.70 0.23 -17.54
C ALA A 172 -18.38 1.56 -17.24
N LYS A 173 -17.62 2.53 -16.74
CA LYS A 173 -18.12 3.84 -16.31
C LYS A 173 -18.01 4.92 -17.38
N ASP A 174 -17.14 4.71 -18.36
CA ASP A 174 -16.88 5.64 -19.45
C ASP A 174 -16.62 4.92 -20.77
N ASP A 175 -16.48 5.69 -21.85
CA ASP A 175 -16.25 5.15 -23.19
C ASP A 175 -14.88 4.49 -23.36
N THR A 176 -13.89 4.90 -22.58
CA THR A 176 -12.56 4.28 -22.61
C THR A 176 -12.63 2.85 -22.10
N GLU A 177 -13.27 2.64 -20.95
CA GLU A 177 -13.49 1.32 -20.36
C GLU A 177 -14.35 0.44 -21.27
N ARG A 178 -15.43 1.00 -21.83
CA ARG A 178 -16.28 0.29 -22.81
C ARG A 178 -15.49 -0.14 -24.03
N ASN A 179 -14.63 0.72 -24.56
CA ASN A 179 -13.77 0.42 -25.70
C ASN A 179 -12.78 -0.72 -25.37
N TRP A 180 -12.21 -0.75 -24.16
CA TRP A 180 -11.35 -1.86 -23.74
C TRP A 180 -12.11 -3.19 -23.69
N CYS A 181 -13.36 -3.20 -23.20
CA CYS A 181 -14.19 -4.40 -23.25
C CYS A 181 -14.47 -4.86 -24.69
N ARG A 182 -14.84 -3.94 -25.59
CA ARG A 182 -15.14 -4.26 -27.00
C ARG A 182 -13.93 -4.80 -27.76
N LYS A 183 -12.75 -4.22 -27.56
CA LYS A 183 -11.50 -4.68 -28.22
C LYS A 183 -11.11 -6.12 -27.86
N ALA A 184 -11.60 -6.67 -26.75
CA ALA A 184 -11.36 -8.06 -26.42
C ALA A 184 -12.21 -9.06 -27.25
N LEU A 185 -13.24 -8.60 -27.97
CA LEU A 185 -14.01 -9.41 -28.91
C LEU A 185 -13.35 -9.50 -30.30
N SER A 186 -12.41 -8.60 -30.61
CA SER A 186 -11.86 -8.43 -31.97
C SER A 186 -10.50 -9.11 -32.18
N LYS A 187 -10.07 -9.99 -31.27
CA LYS A 187 -8.82 -10.75 -31.35
C LYS A 187 -9.08 -12.20 -31.03
#